data_AF-Q2JUL1-F1
#
_entry.id   AF-Q2JUL1-F1
#
_cell.length_a   1.000
_cell.length_b   1.000
_cell.length_c   1.000
_cell.angle_alpha   90.00
_cell.angle_beta   90.00
_cell.angle_gamma   90.00
#
_symmetry.space_group_name_H-M   'P 1'
#
loop_
_entity.id
_entity.type
_entity.pdbx_description
1 polymer ?
#
loop_
_entity_poly.entity_id
_entity_poly.type
_entity_poly.pdbx_seq_one_letter_code
_entity_poly.pdbx_strand_id
1 'polypeptide(L)'
;MASHNSKSRFRHPIAPLVLASSLVGGVAACSLTSDPPAVTQVPPTISAQAPETAVQGSESIAFYYDGVKTSVTIKDAAVLFAACTLNTNDSGKIVNFVNNTLKVGPITAADVTGLGDPLKPSVSDFTADGVVDCKDAAVLFAAISTGLPPTASKINSFLATTLKLSGVSVTQPNLDTFFSGPTPTPTPTPTPTPTPTPTPTPTPTPTPTPTPTPTPTPTPTPTPTPTPAQFYVHPTRGDDNNLGTSRLEPFKTVERALESTEVQTAASLGGGTNVIVRIIADGTEEVSSTNIESLTLTAGSVTVLPDSDVNFTLKLMNGKLLTLNKGYRLQGFKIESGDPGGTNTRAAAITLAAAGTPLKDMLIDCTGLGTAGTATAGVGSGDRCIEVTASSATVTLDNVDVLIKGDKDYTAGIRHVGTSTILRVINGSSVVATGQGSSGNQGVVGILENSDLGSVEIEGPNTEVNLSAIRPVASGARNVAILLRGNSFRTRKVINSEIKVNEANPGQIGVCVGSTINVTVQGSTFTNSSPGRNSIAICQRTTGSVSPDPLSSGNRFNNFSTSPDKRFVTFPDCSCPSSS
;
A
#
# COMPACT_ATOMS: atom_id res chain seq x y z
N MET A 1 -26.95 -20.26 55.80
CA MET A 1 -26.47 -20.45 57.19
C MET A 1 -25.30 -21.42 57.10
N ALA A 2 -24.05 -21.03 57.40
CA ALA A 2 -23.50 -20.77 58.74
C ALA A 2 -23.48 -22.06 59.60
N SER A 3 -22.40 -22.48 60.28
CA SER A 3 -21.01 -21.98 60.43
C SER A 3 -20.11 -23.14 60.97
N HIS A 4 -18.83 -23.07 61.38
CA HIS A 4 -17.85 -21.98 61.61
C HIS A 4 -16.41 -22.55 61.73
N ASN A 5 -15.37 -21.69 61.62
CA ASN A 5 -14.12 -21.59 62.43
C ASN A 5 -13.28 -22.83 62.90
N SER A 6 -11.95 -22.74 63.10
CA SER A 6 -10.90 -21.75 62.72
C SER A 6 -9.50 -22.18 63.24
N LYS A 7 -8.41 -21.51 62.78
CA LYS A 7 -7.12 -21.25 63.49
C LYS A 7 -6.16 -22.47 63.71
N SER A 8 -4.83 -22.35 63.87
CA SER A 8 -3.89 -21.19 63.87
C SER A 8 -2.38 -21.58 63.85
N ARG A 9 -1.58 -20.95 62.95
CA ARG A 9 -0.22 -20.31 63.09
C ARG A 9 1.03 -20.97 63.77
N PHE A 10 2.20 -20.34 63.44
CA PHE A 10 3.53 -20.26 64.13
C PHE A 10 4.59 -21.35 63.77
N ARG A 11 5.92 -21.09 63.71
CA ARG A 11 6.79 -19.91 63.40
C ARG A 11 8.26 -20.41 63.20
N HIS A 12 9.17 -19.58 62.66
CA HIS A 12 10.63 -19.82 62.61
C HIS A 12 11.34 -19.73 63.99
N PRO A 13 12.58 -20.27 64.09
CA PRO A 13 13.74 -19.50 64.58
C PRO A 13 15.04 -19.68 63.71
N ILE A 14 15.80 -18.62 63.39
CA ILE A 14 17.02 -18.03 64.06
C ILE A 14 18.37 -18.69 63.65
N ALA A 15 19.39 -17.85 63.39
CA ALA A 15 20.78 -18.19 63.04
C ALA A 15 21.80 -17.80 64.14
N PRO A 16 23.07 -18.26 64.08
CA PRO A 16 24.25 -17.36 63.96
C PRO A 16 25.32 -17.85 62.94
N LEU A 17 26.08 -17.01 62.20
CA LEU A 17 27.27 -16.18 62.56
C LEU A 17 28.55 -17.03 62.80
N VAL A 18 29.72 -16.89 62.12
CA VAL A 18 30.83 -15.90 62.34
C VAL A 18 32.10 -16.22 61.45
N LEU A 19 32.82 -15.18 60.93
CA LEU A 19 34.26 -15.07 60.43
C LEU A 19 34.84 -16.04 59.34
N ALA A 20 35.90 -15.75 58.55
CA ALA A 20 36.49 -14.50 57.97
C ALA A 20 37.74 -14.78 57.07
N SER A 21 38.15 -13.78 56.25
CA SER A 21 39.53 -13.50 55.73
C SER A 21 40.25 -14.51 54.79
N SER A 22 41.21 -14.14 53.91
CA SER A 22 41.61 -12.88 53.22
C SER A 22 42.80 -13.12 52.24
N LEU A 23 43.13 -12.14 51.36
CA LEU A 23 44.38 -11.99 50.53
C LEU A 23 44.65 -13.01 49.37
N VAL A 24 45.51 -12.79 48.36
CA VAL A 24 45.88 -11.64 47.45
C VAL A 24 46.98 -12.10 46.46
N GLY A 25 47.03 -11.56 45.21
CA GLY A 25 48.09 -11.75 44.19
C GLY A 25 47.62 -12.60 42.98
N GLY A 26 47.91 -12.32 41.69
CA GLY A 26 48.99 -11.58 41.03
C GLY A 26 50.03 -12.57 40.44
N VAL A 27 50.49 -12.57 39.18
CA VAL A 27 50.45 -11.59 38.05
C VAL A 27 50.75 -12.33 36.71
N ALA A 28 50.39 -11.73 35.54
CA ALA A 28 51.02 -11.88 34.20
C ALA A 28 50.98 -13.25 33.44
N ALA A 29 51.03 -13.36 32.10
CA ALA A 29 50.81 -12.45 30.95
C ALA A 29 50.75 -13.26 29.61
N CYS A 30 50.56 -12.58 28.46
CA CYS A 30 50.54 -13.07 27.05
C CYS A 30 49.19 -13.69 26.56
N SER A 31 48.67 -13.40 25.35
CA SER A 31 49.06 -12.41 24.32
C SER A 31 47.95 -12.18 23.26
N LEU A 32 48.08 -11.10 22.47
CA LEU A 32 47.52 -10.86 21.11
C LEU A 32 46.00 -10.57 20.89
N THR A 33 45.72 -9.26 20.74
CA THR A 33 45.03 -8.61 19.60
C THR A 33 43.68 -9.13 19.06
N SER A 34 42.58 -8.43 19.43
CA SER A 34 41.69 -7.72 18.49
C SER A 34 40.61 -6.96 19.26
N ASP A 35 40.52 -5.63 19.15
CA ASP A 35 39.46 -4.85 19.79
C ASP A 35 38.09 -5.06 19.08
N PRO A 36 37.03 -5.48 19.79
CA PRO A 36 35.66 -5.24 19.35
C PRO A 36 35.25 -3.79 19.71
N PRO A 37 34.32 -3.16 18.96
CA PRO A 37 33.81 -1.84 19.30
C PRO A 37 33.10 -1.88 20.67
N ALA A 38 33.29 -0.82 21.46
CA ALA A 38 32.75 -0.73 22.80
C ALA A 38 31.21 -0.76 22.77
N VAL A 39 30.62 -1.80 23.36
CA VAL A 39 29.18 -1.83 23.67
C VAL A 39 28.92 -0.84 24.81
N THR A 40 28.48 0.36 24.47
CA THR A 40 28.04 1.36 25.44
C THR A 40 26.88 0.80 26.26
N GLN A 41 27.10 0.59 27.57
CA GLN A 41 26.14 -0.09 28.43
C GLN A 41 24.82 0.68 28.53
N VAL A 42 23.70 -0.02 28.29
CA VAL A 42 22.34 0.49 28.55
C VAL A 42 22.16 0.73 30.06
N PRO A 43 21.67 1.91 30.52
CA PRO A 43 21.49 2.18 31.94
C PRO A 43 20.42 1.26 32.58
N PRO A 44 20.67 0.65 33.75
CA PRO A 44 19.79 -0.37 34.34
C PRO A 44 18.50 0.16 35.00
N THR A 45 18.09 1.41 34.76
CA THR A 45 16.89 2.02 35.39
C THR A 45 16.18 3.06 34.51
N ILE A 46 15.58 2.58 33.40
CA ILE A 46 14.48 3.32 32.76
C ILE A 46 13.28 3.30 33.73
N SER A 47 12.90 4.48 34.20
CA SER A 47 11.69 4.69 34.99
C SER A 47 10.99 5.88 34.36
N ALA A 48 10.11 5.55 33.41
CA ALA A 48 9.62 6.46 32.38
C ALA A 48 8.13 6.15 32.10
N GLN A 49 7.23 6.91 32.69
CA GLN A 49 5.83 6.94 32.27
C GLN A 49 5.67 8.07 31.25
N ALA A 50 5.14 7.77 30.06
CA ALA A 50 4.71 8.81 29.13
C ALA A 50 3.64 9.69 29.81
N PRO A 51 3.64 11.03 29.61
CA PRO A 51 2.68 11.91 30.27
C PRO A 51 1.24 11.55 29.86
N GLU A 52 0.34 11.43 30.84
CA GLU A 52 -1.09 11.08 30.60
C GLU A 52 -1.85 12.10 29.74
N THR A 53 -1.26 13.30 29.56
CA THR A 53 -1.76 14.36 28.68
C THR A 53 -1.11 14.40 27.30
N ALA A 54 -0.30 13.38 26.93
CA ALA A 54 0.06 13.16 25.54
C ALA A 54 -1.22 12.97 24.72
N VAL A 55 -1.48 13.91 23.81
CA VAL A 55 -2.74 13.98 23.06
C VAL A 55 -2.95 12.65 22.32
N GLN A 56 -4.06 11.96 22.62
CA GLN A 56 -4.52 10.79 21.86
C GLN A 56 -5.09 11.23 20.50
N GLY A 57 -4.28 11.96 19.73
CA GLY A 57 -4.56 12.41 18.38
C GLY A 57 -4.13 11.35 17.39
N SER A 58 -5.00 11.05 16.43
CA SER A 58 -4.79 10.10 15.34
C SER A 58 -3.84 10.65 14.25
N GLU A 59 -2.79 11.36 14.64
CA GLU A 59 -1.87 12.04 13.73
C GLU A 59 -0.66 11.15 13.46
N SER A 60 -0.77 10.35 12.39
CA SER A 60 0.37 9.62 11.86
C SER A 60 1.37 10.62 11.29
N ILE A 61 2.61 10.57 11.74
CA ILE A 61 3.66 11.48 11.26
C ILE A 61 4.26 10.88 10.00
N ALA A 62 4.37 11.69 8.95
CA ALA A 62 5.02 11.29 7.72
C ALA A 62 6.53 11.55 7.83
N PHE A 63 7.31 10.49 7.98
CA PHE A 63 8.79 10.55 7.98
C PHE A 63 9.36 9.49 7.01
N TYR A 64 10.68 9.47 6.84
CA TYR A 64 11.35 8.47 6.02
C TYR A 64 11.63 7.20 6.83
N TYR A 65 10.92 6.13 6.52
CA TYR A 65 11.25 4.77 6.94
C TYR A 65 11.91 4.07 5.75
N ASP A 66 13.15 3.60 5.89
CA ASP A 66 13.96 3.00 4.82
C ASP A 66 14.11 3.90 3.56
N GLY A 67 14.18 5.21 3.75
CA GLY A 67 14.16 6.19 2.66
C GLY A 67 12.80 6.35 1.96
N VAL A 68 11.77 5.61 2.36
CA VAL A 68 10.39 5.71 1.87
C VAL A 68 9.56 6.57 2.82
N LYS A 69 8.79 7.53 2.29
CA LYS A 69 7.95 8.40 3.12
C LYS A 69 6.69 7.65 3.57
N THR A 70 6.65 7.19 4.82
CA THR A 70 5.53 6.45 5.41
C THR A 70 4.89 7.20 6.57
N SER A 71 3.60 6.95 6.80
CA SER A 71 2.84 7.37 7.97
C SER A 71 3.07 6.39 9.12
N VAL A 72 3.60 6.86 10.25
CA VAL A 72 3.87 6.01 11.42
C VAL A 72 3.21 6.56 12.68
N THR A 73 2.76 5.64 13.54
CA THR A 73 2.07 5.92 14.79
C THR A 73 3.03 5.94 15.99
N ILE A 74 2.54 6.46 17.13
CA ILE A 74 3.27 6.39 18.40
C ILE A 74 3.56 4.96 18.87
N LYS A 75 2.74 3.97 18.45
CA LYS A 75 2.92 2.55 18.81
C LYS A 75 4.15 1.97 18.11
N ASP A 76 4.30 2.24 16.82
CA ASP A 76 5.40 1.68 16.03
C ASP A 76 6.74 2.31 16.47
N ALA A 77 6.75 3.62 16.70
CA ALA A 77 7.92 4.31 17.29
C ALA A 77 8.29 3.76 18.68
N ALA A 78 7.29 3.41 19.51
CA ALA A 78 7.53 2.77 20.80
C ALA A 78 8.09 1.33 20.64
N VAL A 79 7.63 0.56 19.65
CA VAL A 79 8.16 -0.78 19.32
C VAL A 79 9.62 -0.70 18.89
N LEU A 80 9.97 0.21 17.97
CA LEU A 80 11.35 0.41 17.52
C LEU A 80 12.26 0.80 18.69
N PHE A 81 11.86 1.78 19.49
CA PHE A 81 12.62 2.20 20.66
C PHE A 81 12.78 1.05 21.68
N ALA A 82 11.73 0.26 21.92
CA ALA A 82 11.76 -0.87 22.84
C ALA A 82 12.68 -2.00 22.37
N ALA A 83 12.61 -2.41 21.10
CA ALA A 83 13.45 -3.47 20.54
C ALA A 83 14.93 -3.10 20.58
N CYS A 84 15.27 -1.85 20.22
CA CYS A 84 16.64 -1.34 20.26
C CYS A 84 17.16 -1.23 21.71
N THR A 85 16.34 -0.70 22.63
CA THR A 85 16.67 -0.58 24.07
C THR A 85 16.90 -1.93 24.75
N LEU A 86 16.10 -2.94 24.40
CA LEU A 86 16.20 -4.29 24.93
C LEU A 86 17.23 -5.16 24.20
N ASN A 87 17.75 -4.69 23.06
CA ASN A 87 18.54 -5.46 22.09
C ASN A 87 17.94 -6.86 21.83
N THR A 88 16.64 -6.91 21.56
CA THR A 88 15.93 -8.17 21.26
C THR A 88 14.86 -7.98 20.19
N ASN A 89 14.60 -9.03 19.40
CA ASN A 89 13.45 -9.16 18.50
C ASN A 89 12.31 -10.01 19.10
N ASP A 90 12.43 -10.41 20.37
CA ASP A 90 11.41 -11.16 21.11
C ASP A 90 10.16 -10.29 21.33
N SER A 91 9.11 -10.58 20.55
CA SER A 91 7.85 -9.84 20.60
C SER A 91 7.20 -9.85 21.98
N GLY A 92 7.39 -10.89 22.80
CA GLY A 92 6.85 -10.95 24.15
C GLY A 92 7.52 -9.95 25.09
N LYS A 93 8.86 -9.84 25.01
CA LYS A 93 9.63 -8.84 25.78
C LYS A 93 9.32 -7.42 25.33
N ILE A 94 9.25 -7.19 24.01
CA ILE A 94 8.91 -5.88 23.43
C ILE A 94 7.50 -5.45 23.85
N VAL A 95 6.48 -6.30 23.67
CA VAL A 95 5.10 -6.03 24.09
C VAL A 95 5.01 -5.73 25.58
N ASN A 96 5.70 -6.49 26.43
CA ASN A 96 5.74 -6.23 27.87
C ASN A 96 6.34 -4.86 28.20
N PHE A 97 7.46 -4.48 27.57
CA PHE A 97 8.11 -3.19 27.79
C PHE A 97 7.27 -2.01 27.27
N VAL A 98 6.71 -2.11 26.06
CA VAL A 98 5.87 -1.04 25.49
C VAL A 98 4.59 -0.83 26.32
N ASN A 99 3.88 -1.91 26.68
CA ASN A 99 2.64 -1.81 27.45
C ASN A 99 2.85 -1.41 28.92
N ASN A 100 3.86 -1.97 29.59
CA ASN A 100 4.01 -1.82 31.06
C ASN A 100 5.11 -0.83 31.48
N THR A 101 6.17 -0.66 30.67
CA THR A 101 7.21 0.35 30.93
C THR A 101 6.84 1.67 30.27
N LEU A 102 6.72 1.73 28.94
CA LEU A 102 6.43 2.99 28.22
C LEU A 102 4.97 3.44 28.38
N LYS A 103 4.05 2.52 28.66
CA LYS A 103 2.58 2.72 28.73
C LYS A 103 1.96 3.21 27.42
N VAL A 104 2.53 2.82 26.28
CA VAL A 104 2.03 3.16 24.94
C VAL A 104 1.27 1.96 24.38
N GLY A 105 0.04 1.75 24.83
CA GLY A 105 -0.67 0.50 24.55
C GLY A 105 -2.18 0.50 24.80
N PRO A 106 -2.85 -0.64 24.60
CA PRO A 106 -2.24 -1.95 24.33
C PRO A 106 -1.67 -2.10 22.91
N ILE A 107 -0.51 -2.75 22.82
CA ILE A 107 0.03 -3.42 21.63
C ILE A 107 0.08 -4.94 21.83
N THR A 108 0.23 -5.66 20.72
CA THR A 108 0.23 -7.13 20.60
C THR A 108 1.50 -7.61 19.89
N ALA A 109 1.75 -8.92 19.89
CA ALA A 109 2.89 -9.48 19.16
C ALA A 109 2.80 -9.25 17.63
N ALA A 110 1.58 -9.17 17.08
CA ALA A 110 1.36 -8.87 15.67
C ALA A 110 1.86 -7.46 15.29
N ASP A 111 1.67 -6.47 16.18
CA ASP A 111 2.16 -5.10 15.98
C ASP A 111 3.70 -5.04 15.97
N VAL A 112 4.38 -5.97 16.64
CA VAL A 112 5.85 -6.10 16.60
C VAL A 112 6.31 -6.76 15.30
N THR A 113 5.70 -7.88 14.91
CA THR A 113 6.09 -8.60 13.69
C THR A 113 5.69 -7.87 12.40
N GLY A 114 4.71 -6.98 12.45
CA GLY A 114 4.25 -6.19 11.30
C GLY A 114 5.24 -5.12 10.84
N LEU A 115 6.29 -4.84 11.61
CA LEU A 115 7.29 -3.80 11.33
C LEU A 115 8.61 -4.35 10.77
N GLY A 116 8.70 -5.66 10.49
CA GLY A 116 9.93 -6.31 10.01
C GLY A 116 10.89 -6.72 11.15
N ASP A 117 12.20 -6.64 10.90
CA ASP A 117 13.24 -6.92 11.91
C ASP A 117 13.46 -5.68 12.79
N PRO A 118 12.95 -5.64 14.04
CA PRO A 118 12.94 -4.42 14.84
C PRO A 118 14.32 -4.08 15.43
N LEU A 119 15.33 -4.94 15.22
CA LEU A 119 16.73 -4.67 15.52
C LEU A 119 17.47 -3.93 14.39
N LYS A 120 16.83 -3.77 13.24
CA LYS A 120 17.30 -2.93 12.12
C LYS A 120 16.26 -1.85 11.85
N PRO A 121 16.09 -0.88 12.78
CA PRO A 121 15.13 0.19 12.61
C PRO A 121 15.52 1.01 11.38
N SER A 122 14.79 0.84 10.27
CA SER A 122 15.01 1.61 9.05
C SER A 122 14.45 3.03 9.22
N VAL A 123 15.07 3.86 10.05
CA VAL A 123 14.64 5.25 10.34
C VAL A 123 15.64 6.26 9.78
N SER A 124 15.22 7.52 9.61
CA SER A 124 16.15 8.63 9.40
C SER A 124 17.18 8.73 10.52
N ASP A 125 18.40 9.16 10.16
CA ASP A 125 19.37 9.74 11.10
C ASP A 125 18.82 11.10 11.60
N PHE A 126 18.06 11.06 12.69
CA PHE A 126 17.48 12.24 13.33
C PHE A 126 18.50 12.97 14.21
N THR A 127 19.55 12.29 14.67
CA THR A 127 20.67 12.92 15.40
C THR A 127 21.59 13.73 14.48
N ALA A 128 21.62 13.41 13.20
CA ALA A 128 22.57 13.88 12.20
C ALA A 128 24.04 13.55 12.56
N ASP A 129 24.28 12.42 13.23
CA ASP A 129 25.63 11.95 13.58
C ASP A 129 26.29 11.07 12.50
N GLY A 130 25.53 10.72 11.44
CA GLY A 130 25.96 9.89 10.32
C GLY A 130 25.70 8.39 10.51
N VAL A 131 25.11 7.98 11.64
CA VAL A 131 24.81 6.58 11.96
C VAL A 131 23.35 6.44 12.38
N VAL A 132 22.60 5.57 11.71
CA VAL A 132 21.23 5.23 12.13
C VAL A 132 21.30 4.21 13.26
N ASP A 133 20.99 4.60 14.49
CA ASP A 133 21.01 3.72 15.67
C ASP A 133 19.85 3.94 16.67
N CYS A 134 19.98 3.36 17.88
CA CYS A 134 18.94 3.47 18.91
C CYS A 134 18.68 4.91 19.39
N LYS A 135 19.62 5.85 19.18
CA LYS A 135 19.43 7.28 19.48
C LYS A 135 18.37 7.87 18.56
N ASP A 136 18.35 7.51 17.29
CA ASP A 136 17.36 8.00 16.31
C ASP A 136 15.96 7.47 16.59
N ALA A 137 15.86 6.18 16.94
CA ALA A 137 14.59 5.59 17.39
C ALA A 137 14.05 6.28 18.65
N ALA A 138 14.94 6.68 19.58
CA ALA A 138 14.57 7.44 20.78
C ALA A 138 14.13 8.88 20.46
N VAL A 139 14.84 9.58 19.56
CA VAL A 139 14.46 10.91 19.07
C VAL A 139 13.12 10.88 18.38
N LEU A 140 12.89 9.89 17.52
CA LEU A 140 11.61 9.68 16.84
C LEU A 140 10.48 9.50 17.88
N PHE A 141 10.64 8.56 18.81
CA PHE A 141 9.64 8.32 19.85
C PHE A 141 9.37 9.57 20.71
N ALA A 142 10.41 10.36 21.03
CA ALA A 142 10.28 11.64 21.73
C ALA A 142 9.55 12.72 20.91
N ALA A 143 9.80 12.79 19.59
CA ALA A 143 9.12 13.71 18.68
C ALA A 143 7.61 13.45 18.62
N ILE A 144 7.20 12.18 18.49
CA ILE A 144 5.77 11.82 18.51
C ILE A 144 5.17 12.08 19.91
N SER A 145 5.87 11.70 20.97
CA SER A 145 5.37 11.79 22.36
C SER A 145 5.23 13.23 22.90
N THR A 146 5.93 14.22 22.31
CA THR A 146 5.92 15.63 22.78
C THR A 146 5.01 16.57 21.96
N GLY A 147 4.34 16.03 20.94
CA GLY A 147 3.34 16.71 20.12
C GLY A 147 3.93 17.61 19.03
N LEU A 148 3.19 17.73 17.92
CA LEU A 148 3.59 18.48 16.73
C LEU A 148 3.27 19.99 16.83
N PRO A 149 4.05 20.87 16.18
CA PRO A 149 5.38 20.60 15.61
C PRO A 149 6.41 20.36 16.74
N PRO A 150 7.36 19.44 16.55
CA PRO A 150 8.33 19.10 17.57
C PRO A 150 9.39 20.19 17.71
N THR A 151 9.73 20.58 18.93
CA THR A 151 10.83 21.52 19.19
C THR A 151 12.00 20.81 19.86
N ALA A 152 13.23 21.21 19.50
CA ALA A 152 14.45 20.62 20.04
C ALA A 152 14.48 20.69 21.58
N SER A 153 13.97 21.76 22.18
CA SER A 153 13.85 21.91 23.63
C SER A 153 12.91 20.87 24.27
N LYS A 154 11.75 20.59 23.66
CA LYS A 154 10.84 19.54 24.13
C LYS A 154 11.45 18.14 24.01
N ILE A 155 12.05 17.83 22.86
CA ILE A 155 12.68 16.52 22.61
C ILE A 155 13.84 16.30 23.57
N ASN A 156 14.80 17.23 23.64
CA ASN A 156 15.97 17.10 24.52
C ASN A 156 15.55 16.99 26.00
N SER A 157 14.49 17.70 26.41
CA SER A 157 13.90 17.53 27.75
C SER A 157 13.30 16.14 27.96
N PHE A 158 12.53 15.60 27.01
CA PHE A 158 11.95 14.26 27.10
C PHE A 158 13.02 13.14 27.10
N LEU A 159 14.05 13.26 26.24
CA LEU A 159 15.18 12.33 26.20
C LEU A 159 15.92 12.30 27.56
N ALA A 160 16.22 13.46 28.13
CA ALA A 160 16.96 13.57 29.38
C ALA A 160 16.13 13.22 30.64
N THR A 161 14.86 13.63 30.70
CA THR A 161 14.03 13.52 31.91
C THR A 161 13.11 12.30 31.91
N THR A 162 12.55 11.94 30.75
CA THR A 162 11.65 10.78 30.61
C THR A 162 12.44 9.53 30.27
N LEU A 163 13.18 9.50 29.16
CA LEU A 163 13.92 8.29 28.74
C LEU A 163 15.25 8.10 29.49
N LYS A 164 15.78 9.16 30.13
CA LYS A 164 17.07 9.20 30.84
C LYS A 164 18.27 8.81 29.96
N LEU A 165 18.20 9.16 28.67
CA LEU A 165 19.27 8.94 27.72
C LEU A 165 20.26 10.10 27.78
N SER A 166 21.48 9.81 28.21
CA SER A 166 22.61 10.75 28.22
C SER A 166 23.35 10.70 26.89
N GLY A 167 23.81 11.84 26.39
CA GLY A 167 24.60 11.92 25.15
C GLY A 167 23.77 11.95 23.86
N VAL A 168 22.44 12.04 23.94
CA VAL A 168 21.56 12.28 22.79
C VAL A 168 21.06 13.72 22.85
N SER A 169 21.30 14.49 21.80
CA SER A 169 20.74 15.84 21.64
C SER A 169 20.48 16.15 20.17
N VAL A 170 19.41 16.90 19.91
CA VAL A 170 19.06 17.37 18.56
C VAL A 170 18.97 18.89 18.51
N THR A 171 19.21 19.44 17.33
CA THR A 171 19.04 20.88 17.03
C THR A 171 17.72 21.12 16.30
N GLN A 172 17.21 22.35 16.31
CA GLN A 172 15.99 22.67 15.58
C GLN A 172 16.15 22.48 14.05
N PRO A 173 17.25 22.91 13.40
CA PRO A 173 17.48 22.61 11.97
C PRO A 173 17.45 21.12 11.60
N ASN A 174 17.95 20.22 12.45
CA ASN A 174 17.83 18.77 12.22
C ASN A 174 16.35 18.39 12.13
N LEU A 175 15.54 18.82 13.11
CA LEU A 175 14.10 18.53 13.14
C LEU A 175 13.36 19.16 11.96
N ASP A 176 13.67 20.40 11.61
CA ASP A 176 13.00 21.11 10.52
C ASP A 176 13.19 20.38 9.17
N THR A 177 14.35 19.74 8.97
CA THR A 177 14.67 18.93 7.78
C THR A 177 13.77 17.70 7.62
N PHE A 178 13.30 17.11 8.73
CA PHE A 178 12.48 15.90 8.72
C PHE A 178 10.98 16.15 8.95
N PHE A 179 10.62 17.19 9.70
CA PHE A 179 9.25 17.42 10.16
C PHE A 179 8.56 18.65 9.54
N SER A 180 9.29 19.55 8.85
CA SER A 180 8.66 20.67 8.13
C SER A 180 8.15 20.24 6.76
N GLY A 181 6.81 20.17 6.61
CA GLY A 181 6.19 20.25 5.29
C GLY A 181 6.44 21.62 4.62
N PRO A 182 6.23 21.74 3.30
CA PRO A 182 6.40 23.02 2.60
C PRO A 182 5.53 24.09 3.24
N THR A 183 6.14 25.22 3.61
CA THR A 183 5.48 26.32 4.31
C THR A 183 4.30 26.84 3.49
N PRO A 184 3.06 26.86 4.04
CA PRO A 184 1.92 27.39 3.30
C PRO A 184 2.11 28.90 3.07
N THR A 185 1.99 29.33 1.82
CA THR A 185 1.98 30.75 1.45
C THR A 185 0.84 31.47 2.19
N PRO A 186 1.06 32.62 2.84
CA PRO A 186 0.03 33.27 3.66
C PRO A 186 -1.16 33.71 2.81
N THR A 187 -2.33 33.14 3.10
CA THR A 187 -3.62 33.54 2.52
C THR A 187 -3.96 34.98 2.93
N PRO A 188 -4.40 35.87 2.02
CA PRO A 188 -4.75 37.25 2.39
C PRO A 188 -5.93 37.29 3.36
N THR A 189 -5.80 38.13 4.39
CA THR A 189 -6.76 38.26 5.49
C THR A 189 -8.12 38.76 4.99
N PRO A 190 -9.24 38.07 5.29
CA PRO A 190 -10.57 38.56 4.94
C PRO A 190 -10.95 39.80 5.78
N THR A 191 -11.55 40.79 5.11
CA THR A 191 -12.04 42.03 5.73
C THR A 191 -13.16 41.74 6.75
N PRO A 192 -13.16 42.33 7.95
CA PRO A 192 -14.17 42.03 8.97
C PRO A 192 -15.58 42.50 8.57
N THR A 193 -16.52 41.56 8.57
CA THR A 193 -17.96 41.80 8.40
C THR A 193 -18.56 42.35 9.71
N PRO A 194 -19.49 43.34 9.69
CA PRO A 194 -20.03 43.94 10.91
C PRO A 194 -20.80 42.96 11.80
N THR A 195 -20.59 43.07 13.11
CA THR A 195 -21.14 42.21 14.16
C THR A 195 -22.66 42.38 14.33
N PRO A 196 -23.46 41.30 14.35
CA PRO A 196 -24.88 41.38 14.71
C PRO A 196 -25.09 41.62 16.21
N THR A 197 -26.12 42.39 16.55
CA THR A 197 -26.51 42.79 17.90
C THR A 197 -26.96 41.60 18.76
N PRO A 198 -26.57 41.49 20.05
CA PRO A 198 -26.97 40.36 20.90
C PRO A 198 -28.46 40.39 21.27
N THR A 199 -29.12 39.25 21.08
CA THR A 199 -30.49 38.96 21.53
C THR A 199 -30.49 38.58 23.03
N PRO A 200 -31.48 38.99 23.85
CA PRO A 200 -31.48 38.71 25.29
C PRO A 200 -31.57 37.21 25.63
N THR A 201 -30.83 36.82 26.66
CA THR A 201 -30.69 35.45 27.16
C THR A 201 -31.97 34.94 27.84
N PRO A 202 -32.49 33.73 27.50
CA PRO A 202 -33.58 33.13 28.25
C PRO A 202 -33.12 32.60 29.62
N THR A 203 -34.01 32.73 30.60
CA THR A 203 -33.82 32.33 32.00
C THR A 203 -33.64 30.81 32.14
N PRO A 204 -32.72 30.30 33.00
CA PRO A 204 -32.51 28.87 33.16
C PRO A 204 -33.69 28.17 33.86
N THR A 205 -34.23 27.14 33.20
CA THR A 205 -35.21 26.20 33.75
C THR A 205 -34.54 25.27 34.77
N PRO A 206 -35.19 24.91 35.90
CA PRO A 206 -34.57 24.04 36.91
C PRO A 206 -34.24 22.64 36.39
N THR A 207 -33.06 22.15 36.76
CA THR A 207 -32.52 20.85 36.36
C THR A 207 -33.30 19.68 37.00
N PRO A 208 -33.79 18.69 36.22
CA PRO A 208 -34.41 17.50 36.80
C PRO A 208 -33.39 16.60 37.51
N THR A 209 -33.83 15.97 38.59
CA THR A 209 -33.04 15.07 39.44
C THR A 209 -32.54 13.84 38.65
N PRO A 210 -31.28 13.39 38.81
CA PRO A 210 -30.76 12.25 38.06
C PRO A 210 -31.47 10.95 38.40
N THR A 211 -32.02 10.30 37.38
CA THR A 211 -32.57 8.94 37.43
C THR A 211 -31.43 7.93 37.62
N PRO A 212 -31.59 6.85 38.43
CA PRO A 212 -30.53 5.87 38.64
C PRO A 212 -30.10 5.19 37.33
N THR A 213 -28.79 5.12 37.11
CA THR A 213 -28.17 4.50 35.93
C THR A 213 -28.48 3.01 35.87
N PRO A 214 -28.97 2.46 34.75
CA PRO A 214 -29.16 1.02 34.62
C PRO A 214 -27.82 0.27 34.69
N THR A 215 -27.81 -0.82 35.45
CA THR A 215 -26.66 -1.72 35.59
C THR A 215 -26.22 -2.23 34.21
N PRO A 216 -24.92 -2.21 33.86
CA PRO A 216 -24.48 -2.65 32.54
C PRO A 216 -24.81 -4.13 32.32
N THR A 217 -25.56 -4.40 31.25
CA THR A 217 -25.81 -5.74 30.74
C THR A 217 -24.48 -6.42 30.41
N PRO A 218 -24.26 -7.70 30.78
CA PRO A 218 -23.00 -8.38 30.48
C PRO A 218 -22.74 -8.37 28.97
N THR A 219 -21.56 -7.88 28.58
CA THR A 219 -21.12 -7.86 27.19
C THR A 219 -21.10 -9.29 26.65
N PRO A 220 -21.71 -9.57 25.47
CA PRO A 220 -21.70 -10.91 24.92
C PRO A 220 -20.26 -11.37 24.67
N THR A 221 -19.93 -12.58 25.11
CA THR A 221 -18.63 -13.21 24.89
C THR A 221 -18.34 -13.22 23.39
N PRO A 222 -17.17 -12.75 22.91
CA PRO A 222 -16.88 -12.73 21.49
C PRO A 222 -16.89 -14.16 20.94
N THR A 223 -17.74 -14.41 19.95
CA THR A 223 -17.77 -15.67 19.21
C THR A 223 -16.39 -15.88 18.56
N PRO A 224 -15.76 -17.06 18.68
CA PRO A 224 -14.44 -17.30 18.09
C PRO A 224 -14.49 -17.09 16.57
N THR A 225 -13.62 -16.23 16.05
CA THR A 225 -13.46 -16.02 14.61
C THR A 225 -13.01 -17.32 13.95
N PRO A 226 -13.68 -17.81 12.90
CA PRO A 226 -13.29 -19.05 12.23
C PRO A 226 -11.91 -18.90 11.59
N THR A 227 -11.02 -19.87 11.85
CA THR A 227 -9.71 -19.94 11.20
C THR A 227 -9.89 -20.13 9.68
N PRO A 228 -9.17 -19.38 8.83
CA PRO A 228 -9.13 -19.62 7.39
C PRO A 228 -8.81 -21.08 7.06
N ALA A 229 -9.57 -21.68 6.15
CA ALA A 229 -9.19 -22.97 5.57
C ALA A 229 -7.94 -22.78 4.71
N GLN A 230 -6.96 -23.67 4.85
CA GLN A 230 -5.68 -23.58 4.14
C GLN A 230 -5.42 -24.82 3.30
N PHE A 231 -4.98 -24.58 2.06
CA PHE A 231 -4.58 -25.58 1.09
C PHE A 231 -3.19 -25.23 0.56
N TYR A 232 -2.47 -26.22 0.02
CA TYR A 232 -1.08 -26.08 -0.39
C TYR A 232 -0.86 -26.54 -1.83
N VAL A 233 -0.03 -25.80 -2.58
CA VAL A 233 0.40 -26.11 -3.95
C VAL A 233 1.92 -26.23 -3.99
N HIS A 234 2.44 -27.28 -4.64
CA HIS A 234 3.89 -27.48 -4.82
C HIS A 234 4.19 -27.95 -6.25
N PRO A 235 4.58 -27.05 -7.17
CA PRO A 235 4.61 -27.34 -8.62
C PRO A 235 5.50 -28.51 -9.02
N THR A 236 6.59 -28.77 -8.28
CA THR A 236 7.60 -29.78 -8.62
C THR A 236 7.38 -31.18 -8.02
N ARG A 237 6.65 -31.32 -6.91
CA ARG A 237 6.41 -32.63 -6.23
C ARG A 237 5.00 -32.85 -5.70
N GLY A 238 4.08 -31.92 -5.91
CA GLY A 238 2.66 -32.12 -5.62
C GLY A 238 2.02 -33.09 -6.60
N ASP A 239 0.82 -33.55 -6.24
CA ASP A 239 -0.03 -34.40 -7.07
C ASP A 239 -1.44 -33.81 -7.08
N ASP A 240 -2.05 -33.70 -8.25
CA ASP A 240 -3.40 -33.15 -8.43
C ASP A 240 -4.52 -34.13 -8.04
N ASN A 241 -4.15 -35.34 -7.63
CA ASN A 241 -5.00 -36.29 -6.92
C ASN A 241 -5.02 -36.07 -5.39
N ASN A 242 -4.12 -35.24 -4.83
CA ASN A 242 -4.12 -34.92 -3.41
C ASN A 242 -5.28 -33.98 -3.06
N LEU A 243 -5.66 -33.95 -1.77
CA LEU A 243 -6.66 -32.99 -1.24
C LEU A 243 -6.06 -31.60 -0.95
N GLY A 244 -4.73 -31.46 -1.01
CA GLY A 244 -4.02 -30.21 -0.75
C GLY A 244 -4.08 -29.70 0.69
N THR A 245 -4.69 -30.41 1.63
CA THR A 245 -4.92 -29.97 3.03
C THR A 245 -3.66 -29.98 3.91
N SER A 246 -2.53 -30.50 3.40
CA SER A 246 -1.27 -30.62 4.11
C SER A 246 -0.07 -30.26 3.22
N ARG A 247 0.99 -29.68 3.81
CA ARG A 247 2.27 -29.42 3.13
C ARG A 247 2.99 -30.70 2.65
N LEU A 248 2.59 -31.87 3.15
CA LEU A 248 3.13 -33.17 2.73
C LEU A 248 2.36 -33.78 1.54
N GLU A 249 1.09 -33.40 1.37
CA GLU A 249 0.21 -33.85 0.28
C GLU A 249 -0.39 -32.63 -0.45
N PRO A 250 0.44 -31.75 -1.03
CA PRO A 250 -0.02 -30.56 -1.74
C PRO A 250 -0.59 -30.92 -3.13
N PHE A 251 -1.48 -30.07 -3.64
CA PHE A 251 -1.80 -30.06 -5.07
C PHE A 251 -0.53 -29.81 -5.89
N LYS A 252 -0.51 -30.25 -7.16
CA LYS A 252 0.56 -29.92 -8.08
C LYS A 252 0.34 -28.54 -8.70
N THR A 253 -0.89 -28.22 -9.08
CA THR A 253 -1.24 -26.98 -9.78
C THR A 253 -2.21 -26.10 -8.99
N VAL A 254 -2.07 -24.78 -9.16
CA VAL A 254 -3.01 -23.74 -8.71
C VAL A 254 -4.33 -23.91 -9.45
N GLU A 255 -4.31 -24.19 -10.75
CA GLU A 255 -5.49 -24.54 -11.54
C GLU A 255 -6.32 -25.64 -10.87
N ARG A 256 -5.69 -26.80 -10.56
CA ARG A 256 -6.37 -27.88 -9.83
C ARG A 256 -6.87 -27.44 -8.46
N ALA A 257 -6.08 -26.70 -7.70
CA ALA A 257 -6.48 -26.25 -6.37
C ALA A 257 -7.77 -25.40 -6.43
N LEU A 258 -7.87 -24.47 -7.38
CA LEU A 258 -9.03 -23.59 -7.54
C LEU A 258 -10.27 -24.30 -8.10
N GLU A 259 -10.08 -25.35 -8.90
CA GLU A 259 -11.13 -26.24 -9.39
C GLU A 259 -11.57 -27.32 -8.38
N SER A 260 -10.77 -27.57 -7.34
CA SER A 260 -11.03 -28.65 -6.38
C SER A 260 -12.36 -28.48 -5.63
N THR A 261 -13.06 -29.59 -5.40
CA THR A 261 -14.32 -29.57 -4.65
C THR A 261 -14.07 -29.19 -3.19
N GLU A 262 -12.88 -29.48 -2.68
CA GLU A 262 -12.38 -29.18 -1.35
C GLU A 262 -12.30 -27.65 -1.13
N VAL A 263 -11.63 -26.92 -2.04
CA VAL A 263 -11.51 -25.45 -1.98
C VAL A 263 -12.86 -24.77 -2.20
N GLN A 264 -13.65 -25.23 -3.18
CA GLN A 264 -14.98 -24.67 -3.46
C GLN A 264 -15.97 -24.91 -2.31
N THR A 265 -15.93 -26.09 -1.68
CA THR A 265 -16.76 -26.41 -0.51
C THR A 265 -16.33 -25.57 0.69
N ALA A 266 -15.03 -25.46 0.96
CA ALA A 266 -14.51 -24.62 2.04
C ALA A 266 -14.91 -23.13 1.87
N ALA A 267 -14.95 -22.62 0.64
CA ALA A 267 -15.38 -21.26 0.33
C ALA A 267 -16.91 -21.06 0.25
N SER A 268 -17.70 -22.13 0.12
CA SER A 268 -19.18 -22.06 0.08
C SER A 268 -19.84 -22.26 1.44
N LEU A 269 -19.16 -22.86 2.43
CA LEU A 269 -19.67 -23.15 3.77
C LEU A 269 -19.84 -21.91 4.67
N GLY A 270 -20.87 -21.11 4.38
CA GLY A 270 -21.79 -20.52 5.36
C GLY A 270 -21.30 -19.53 6.42
N GLY A 271 -20.00 -19.20 6.50
CA GLY A 271 -19.43 -18.39 7.60
C GLY A 271 -18.63 -17.15 7.21
N GLY A 272 -18.45 -16.88 5.91
CA GLY A 272 -17.57 -15.78 5.45
C GLY A 272 -16.06 -16.08 5.62
N THR A 273 -15.69 -17.35 5.83
CA THR A 273 -14.31 -17.79 5.96
C THR A 273 -13.56 -17.56 4.65
N ASN A 274 -12.43 -16.86 4.71
CA ASN A 274 -11.50 -16.78 3.58
C ASN A 274 -10.75 -18.11 3.47
N VAL A 275 -10.62 -18.65 2.27
CA VAL A 275 -9.76 -19.80 1.94
C VAL A 275 -8.42 -19.27 1.46
N ILE A 276 -7.34 -19.91 1.89
CA ILE A 276 -5.97 -19.62 1.44
C ILE A 276 -5.46 -20.82 0.65
N VAL A 277 -5.01 -20.58 -0.58
CA VAL A 277 -4.21 -21.52 -1.37
C VAL A 277 -2.77 -21.00 -1.33
N ARG A 278 -1.89 -21.76 -0.65
CA ARG A 278 -0.52 -21.36 -0.34
C ARG A 278 0.47 -22.10 -1.24
N ILE A 279 1.22 -21.37 -2.05
CA ILE A 279 2.26 -21.95 -2.91
C ILE A 279 3.54 -22.08 -2.06
N ILE A 280 4.00 -23.32 -1.85
CA ILE A 280 5.04 -23.64 -0.85
C ILE A 280 6.41 -23.97 -1.47
N ALA A 281 6.60 -23.73 -2.77
CA ALA A 281 7.88 -23.89 -3.45
C ALA A 281 7.92 -23.15 -4.80
N ASP A 282 9.13 -22.78 -5.21
CA ASP A 282 9.42 -22.21 -6.52
C ASP A 282 8.90 -23.06 -7.67
N GLY A 283 8.49 -22.40 -8.74
CA GLY A 283 8.20 -23.07 -10.00
C GLY A 283 7.42 -22.22 -11.00
N THR A 284 7.15 -22.83 -12.15
CA THR A 284 6.30 -22.28 -13.20
C THR A 284 5.15 -23.23 -13.47
N GLU A 285 3.94 -22.70 -13.55
CA GLU A 285 2.74 -23.42 -13.94
C GLU A 285 2.24 -22.89 -15.28
N GLU A 286 2.08 -23.76 -16.26
CA GLU A 286 1.44 -23.42 -17.54
C GLU A 286 -0.06 -23.71 -17.42
N VAL A 287 -0.90 -22.68 -17.57
CA VAL A 287 -2.36 -22.82 -17.41
C VAL A 287 -2.92 -23.69 -18.53
N SER A 288 -3.52 -24.82 -18.18
CA SER A 288 -3.90 -25.86 -19.13
C SER A 288 -5.32 -25.69 -19.68
N SER A 289 -6.26 -25.12 -18.90
CA SER A 289 -7.63 -24.84 -19.30
C SER A 289 -7.84 -23.36 -19.67
N THR A 290 -8.91 -23.07 -20.41
CA THR A 290 -9.15 -21.72 -20.95
C THR A 290 -9.78 -20.76 -19.93
N ASN A 291 -10.21 -21.28 -18.78
CA ASN A 291 -11.08 -20.60 -17.84
C ASN A 291 -10.93 -21.23 -16.44
N ILE A 292 -10.31 -20.53 -15.48
CA ILE A 292 -10.48 -20.84 -14.04
C ILE A 292 -11.86 -20.32 -13.58
N GLU A 293 -12.92 -20.80 -14.24
CA GLU A 293 -14.32 -20.41 -14.01
C GLU A 293 -14.97 -21.28 -12.94
N SER A 294 -14.60 -21.05 -11.68
CA SER A 294 -15.41 -21.51 -10.56
C SER A 294 -16.63 -20.59 -10.40
N LEU A 295 -17.78 -21.07 -10.89
CA LEU A 295 -19.06 -20.35 -10.96
C LEU A 295 -19.89 -20.40 -9.65
N THR A 296 -19.33 -20.91 -8.56
CA THR A 296 -20.09 -21.40 -7.38
C THR A 296 -19.79 -20.69 -6.05
N LEU A 297 -18.92 -19.68 -6.02
CA LEU A 297 -18.60 -18.96 -4.77
C LEU A 297 -19.75 -18.04 -4.30
N THR A 298 -20.59 -18.56 -3.41
CA THR A 298 -21.76 -17.85 -2.87
C THR A 298 -21.42 -16.81 -1.79
N ALA A 299 -20.42 -17.08 -0.94
CA ALA A 299 -20.19 -16.31 0.30
C ALA A 299 -18.71 -16.08 0.71
N GLY A 300 -17.79 -17.01 0.43
CA GLY A 300 -16.37 -16.88 0.79
C GLY A 300 -15.50 -16.20 -0.27
N SER A 301 -14.21 -16.06 0.03
CA SER A 301 -13.17 -15.65 -0.92
C SER A 301 -12.02 -16.65 -0.91
N VAL A 302 -11.37 -16.85 -2.05
CA VAL A 302 -10.19 -17.72 -2.20
C VAL A 302 -9.00 -16.84 -2.57
N THR A 303 -7.99 -16.82 -1.71
CA THR A 303 -6.75 -16.07 -1.93
C THR A 303 -5.61 -17.02 -2.27
N VAL A 304 -5.00 -16.85 -3.44
CA VAL A 304 -3.76 -17.54 -3.82
C VAL A 304 -2.58 -16.64 -3.43
N LEU A 305 -1.63 -17.17 -2.66
CA LEU A 305 -0.37 -16.48 -2.35
C LEU A 305 0.79 -17.47 -2.16
N PRO A 306 2.04 -17.06 -2.43
CA PRO A 306 3.22 -17.84 -2.07
C PRO A 306 3.57 -17.71 -0.58
N ASP A 307 4.46 -18.59 -0.10
CA ASP A 307 5.31 -18.30 1.06
C ASP A 307 6.30 -17.18 0.72
N SER A 308 6.82 -16.47 1.73
CA SER A 308 7.59 -15.22 1.55
C SER A 308 8.80 -15.34 0.62
N ASP A 309 9.38 -16.54 0.54
CA ASP A 309 10.65 -16.80 -0.13
C ASP A 309 10.45 -17.56 -1.46
N VAL A 310 9.19 -17.71 -1.92
CA VAL A 310 8.82 -18.55 -3.07
C VAL A 310 8.60 -17.73 -4.34
N ASN A 311 9.41 -18.01 -5.35
CA ASN A 311 9.33 -17.45 -6.68
C ASN A 311 8.43 -18.33 -7.57
N PHE A 312 7.14 -17.99 -7.61
CA PHE A 312 6.17 -18.67 -8.46
C PHE A 312 5.77 -17.82 -9.68
N THR A 313 5.67 -18.47 -10.84
CA THR A 313 5.19 -17.85 -12.09
C THR A 313 4.03 -18.63 -12.68
N LEU A 314 2.89 -17.98 -12.88
CA LEU A 314 1.77 -18.51 -13.64
C LEU A 314 1.89 -18.05 -15.10
N LYS A 315 1.98 -18.99 -16.04
CA LYS A 315 2.26 -18.72 -17.46
C LYS A 315 1.06 -19.06 -18.32
N LEU A 316 0.47 -18.03 -18.94
CA LEU A 316 -0.65 -18.14 -19.87
C LEU A 316 -0.09 -18.33 -21.28
N MET A 317 -0.42 -19.41 -21.98
CA MET A 317 0.04 -19.67 -23.36
C MET A 317 -1.10 -20.23 -24.22
N ASN A 318 -0.94 -20.33 -25.55
CA ASN A 318 -1.88 -21.02 -26.44
C ASN A 318 -3.34 -20.50 -26.37
N GLY A 319 -3.52 -19.18 -26.30
CA GLY A 319 -4.85 -18.54 -26.30
C GLY A 319 -5.64 -18.70 -24.99
N LYS A 320 -4.98 -19.08 -23.90
CA LYS A 320 -5.56 -19.22 -22.56
C LYS A 320 -5.69 -17.84 -21.90
N LEU A 321 -6.83 -17.58 -21.26
CA LEU A 321 -7.10 -16.35 -20.49
C LEU A 321 -7.23 -16.71 -19.01
N LEU A 322 -6.93 -15.76 -18.13
CA LEU A 322 -7.24 -15.87 -16.70
C LEU A 322 -8.46 -15.02 -16.34
N THR A 323 -9.64 -15.63 -16.31
CA THR A 323 -10.87 -14.96 -15.85
C THR A 323 -11.05 -15.14 -14.34
N LEU A 324 -10.98 -14.05 -13.57
CA LEU A 324 -11.24 -14.04 -12.14
C LEU A 324 -12.69 -13.63 -11.85
N ASN A 325 -13.45 -14.58 -11.34
CA ASN A 325 -14.83 -14.41 -10.88
C ASN A 325 -14.89 -14.04 -9.39
N LYS A 326 -16.11 -13.79 -8.89
CA LYS A 326 -16.36 -13.18 -7.58
C LYS A 326 -15.65 -13.94 -6.46
N GLY A 327 -14.86 -13.22 -5.66
CA GLY A 327 -14.19 -13.77 -4.48
C GLY A 327 -12.82 -14.38 -4.74
N TYR A 328 -12.34 -14.50 -5.98
CA TYR A 328 -10.95 -14.92 -6.23
C TYR A 328 -9.97 -13.75 -6.08
N ARG A 329 -8.87 -13.97 -5.36
CA ARG A 329 -7.81 -12.99 -5.12
C ARG A 329 -6.46 -13.60 -5.39
N LEU A 330 -5.56 -12.87 -6.05
CA LEU A 330 -4.19 -13.30 -6.29
C LEU A 330 -3.24 -12.32 -5.63
N GLN A 331 -2.24 -12.82 -4.91
CA GLN A 331 -1.25 -11.99 -4.24
C GLN A 331 0.17 -12.55 -4.32
N GLY A 332 1.17 -11.69 -4.56
CA GLY A 332 2.58 -11.98 -4.28
C GLY A 332 3.36 -12.79 -5.32
N PHE A 333 2.83 -13.05 -6.51
CA PHE A 333 3.51 -13.89 -7.52
C PHE A 333 3.51 -13.30 -8.94
N LYS A 334 4.30 -13.87 -9.86
CA LYS A 334 4.39 -13.40 -11.25
C LYS A 334 3.30 -14.05 -12.11
N ILE A 335 2.67 -13.27 -12.99
CA ILE A 335 1.92 -13.78 -14.13
C ILE A 335 2.67 -13.39 -15.41
N GLU A 336 2.92 -14.37 -16.28
CA GLU A 336 3.43 -14.15 -17.64
C GLU A 336 2.33 -14.48 -18.64
N SER A 337 2.01 -13.58 -19.56
CA SER A 337 1.17 -13.91 -20.71
C SER A 337 2.00 -13.99 -21.99
N GLY A 338 1.94 -15.15 -22.63
CA GLY A 338 2.45 -15.41 -23.96
C GLY A 338 1.44 -15.03 -25.04
N ASP A 339 1.87 -15.17 -26.30
CA ASP A 339 1.05 -14.87 -27.47
C ASP A 339 -0.18 -15.80 -27.51
N PRO A 340 -1.42 -15.26 -27.58
CA PRO A 340 -2.61 -16.08 -27.71
C PRO A 340 -2.66 -16.89 -29.02
N GLY A 341 -1.89 -16.54 -30.06
CA GLY A 341 -1.57 -17.42 -31.19
C GLY A 341 -2.74 -17.86 -32.08
N GLY A 342 -3.94 -17.28 -31.92
CA GLY A 342 -5.18 -17.69 -32.58
C GLY A 342 -5.81 -16.56 -33.39
N THR A 343 -6.09 -16.81 -34.67
CA THR A 343 -6.26 -15.82 -35.77
C THR A 343 -7.18 -14.60 -35.57
N ASN A 344 -8.01 -14.55 -34.53
CA ASN A 344 -8.99 -13.46 -34.33
C ASN A 344 -9.21 -13.03 -32.85
N THR A 345 -8.60 -13.67 -31.85
CA THR A 345 -8.97 -13.45 -30.44
C THR A 345 -8.11 -12.37 -29.79
N ARG A 346 -8.62 -11.13 -29.84
CA ARG A 346 -8.15 -9.91 -29.15
C ARG A 346 -8.26 -10.01 -27.61
N ALA A 347 -7.95 -11.16 -27.05
CA ALA A 347 -8.22 -11.55 -25.68
C ALA A 347 -7.46 -10.67 -24.67
N ALA A 348 -8.01 -10.53 -23.47
CA ALA A 348 -7.25 -9.97 -22.35
C ALA A 348 -6.48 -11.09 -21.65
N ALA A 349 -5.23 -10.86 -21.24
CA ALA A 349 -4.48 -11.85 -20.47
C ALA A 349 -5.21 -12.19 -19.16
N ILE A 350 -5.70 -11.17 -18.46
CA ILE A 350 -6.50 -11.31 -17.24
C ILE A 350 -7.83 -10.57 -17.42
N THR A 351 -8.95 -11.23 -17.07
CA THR A 351 -10.29 -10.62 -17.04
C THR A 351 -10.83 -10.60 -15.61
N LEU A 352 -11.07 -9.41 -15.05
CA LEU A 352 -11.63 -9.20 -13.72
C LEU A 352 -13.14 -8.99 -13.83
N ALA A 353 -13.89 -10.08 -13.69
CA ALA A 353 -15.29 -10.19 -14.10
C ALA A 353 -16.32 -9.92 -12.99
N ALA A 354 -15.91 -9.78 -11.73
CA ALA A 354 -16.84 -9.57 -10.62
C ALA A 354 -16.23 -8.84 -9.42
N ALA A 355 -17.09 -8.38 -8.51
CA ALA A 355 -16.69 -7.67 -7.29
C ALA A 355 -15.79 -8.49 -6.36
N GLY A 356 -14.87 -7.80 -5.67
CA GLY A 356 -14.02 -8.41 -4.66
C GLY A 356 -12.89 -9.28 -5.23
N THR A 357 -12.44 -8.96 -6.45
CA THR A 357 -11.31 -9.58 -7.17
C THR A 357 -10.04 -8.69 -7.19
N PRO A 358 -9.49 -8.28 -6.04
CA PRO A 358 -8.26 -7.52 -6.03
C PRO A 358 -7.08 -8.36 -6.50
N LEU A 359 -6.15 -7.69 -7.17
CA LEU A 359 -4.79 -8.17 -7.41
C LEU A 359 -3.87 -7.38 -6.48
N LYS A 360 -2.94 -8.04 -5.81
CA LYS A 360 -2.06 -7.38 -4.83
C LYS A 360 -0.61 -7.87 -4.87
N ASP A 361 0.38 -6.99 -4.77
CA ASP A 361 1.80 -7.38 -4.73
C ASP A 361 2.18 -8.28 -5.94
N MET A 362 1.68 -7.98 -7.13
CA MET A 362 1.79 -8.83 -8.34
C MET A 362 2.66 -8.18 -9.40
N LEU A 363 3.49 -8.98 -10.10
CA LEU A 363 4.05 -8.60 -11.40
C LEU A 363 3.27 -9.32 -12.52
N ILE A 364 2.68 -8.55 -13.43
CA ILE A 364 1.88 -9.03 -14.55
C ILE A 364 2.59 -8.63 -15.84
N ASP A 365 3.32 -9.59 -16.40
CA ASP A 365 4.13 -9.43 -17.60
C ASP A 365 3.31 -9.81 -18.85
N CYS A 366 2.85 -8.78 -19.56
CA CYS A 366 2.12 -8.89 -20.81
C CYS A 366 2.98 -8.47 -22.02
N THR A 367 4.30 -8.56 -21.92
CA THR A 367 5.20 -8.33 -23.06
C THR A 367 5.22 -9.48 -24.06
N GLY A 368 4.70 -10.65 -23.69
CA GLY A 368 4.56 -11.80 -24.59
C GLY A 368 3.31 -11.75 -25.48
N LEU A 369 2.35 -10.84 -25.24
CA LEU A 369 1.14 -10.72 -26.06
C LEU A 369 1.48 -10.39 -27.53
N GLY A 370 0.78 -11.08 -28.44
CA GLY A 370 0.95 -10.95 -29.88
C GLY A 370 -0.39 -10.79 -30.60
N THR A 371 -0.36 -9.96 -31.63
CA THR A 371 -1.52 -9.60 -32.44
C THR A 371 -1.87 -10.71 -33.42
N ALA A 372 -2.96 -11.44 -33.14
CA ALA A 372 -3.59 -12.35 -34.09
C ALA A 372 -4.93 -11.76 -34.57
N GLY A 373 -4.86 -10.94 -35.63
CA GLY A 373 -6.02 -10.36 -36.30
C GLY A 373 -5.71 -9.02 -36.97
N THR A 374 -6.37 -8.72 -38.09
CA THR A 374 -6.32 -7.40 -38.71
C THR A 374 -7.03 -6.37 -37.83
N ALA A 375 -6.44 -5.19 -37.69
CA ALA A 375 -6.96 -4.15 -36.83
C ALA A 375 -8.21 -3.48 -37.44
N THR A 376 -9.42 -3.92 -37.05
CA THR A 376 -10.55 -2.99 -36.96
C THR A 376 -10.12 -1.81 -36.08
N ALA A 377 -10.28 -0.59 -36.62
CA ALA A 377 -9.78 0.63 -36.02
C ALA A 377 -10.43 0.92 -34.65
N GLY A 378 -9.64 1.45 -33.71
CA GLY A 378 -10.15 1.97 -32.44
C GLY A 378 -9.24 1.68 -31.25
N VAL A 379 -8.89 2.72 -30.50
CA VAL A 379 -8.01 2.64 -29.34
C VAL A 379 -8.55 1.70 -28.24
N GLY A 380 -7.71 0.78 -27.78
CA GLY A 380 -8.07 -0.25 -26.79
C GLY A 380 -8.92 -1.39 -27.33
N SER A 381 -8.90 -1.61 -28.66
CA SER A 381 -9.53 -2.78 -29.30
C SER A 381 -8.54 -3.91 -29.61
N GLY A 382 -7.23 -3.67 -29.48
CA GLY A 382 -6.17 -4.65 -29.69
C GLY A 382 -5.89 -5.48 -28.44
N ASP A 383 -4.61 -5.78 -28.20
CA ASP A 383 -4.17 -6.60 -27.07
C ASP A 383 -4.42 -5.90 -25.72
N ARG A 384 -4.82 -6.68 -24.70
CA ARG A 384 -5.22 -6.16 -23.39
C ARG A 384 -4.51 -6.95 -22.31
N CYS A 385 -3.80 -6.30 -21.39
CA CYS A 385 -3.19 -7.03 -20.28
C CYS A 385 -4.24 -7.36 -19.21
N ILE A 386 -4.93 -6.33 -18.69
CA ILE A 386 -6.05 -6.49 -17.76
C ILE A 386 -7.33 -5.90 -18.37
N GLU A 387 -8.40 -6.68 -18.41
CA GLU A 387 -9.75 -6.21 -18.73
C GLU A 387 -10.65 -6.30 -17.49
N VAL A 388 -11.27 -5.18 -17.12
CA VAL A 388 -12.22 -5.11 -16.00
C VAL A 388 -13.64 -5.04 -16.55
N THR A 389 -14.36 -6.15 -16.44
CA THR A 389 -15.76 -6.34 -16.89
C THR A 389 -16.76 -6.41 -15.73
N ALA A 390 -16.27 -6.49 -14.49
CA ALA A 390 -17.08 -6.49 -13.27
C ALA A 390 -18.16 -5.39 -13.27
N SER A 391 -19.36 -5.70 -12.80
CA SER A 391 -20.48 -4.75 -12.66
C SER A 391 -20.84 -4.51 -11.20
N SER A 392 -21.28 -3.28 -10.88
CA SER A 392 -21.70 -2.86 -9.53
C SER A 392 -20.66 -3.19 -8.44
N ALA A 393 -19.38 -2.96 -8.76
CA ALA A 393 -18.24 -3.48 -8.00
C ALA A 393 -17.21 -2.39 -7.63
N THR A 394 -16.35 -2.69 -6.66
CA THR A 394 -15.01 -2.08 -6.60
C THR A 394 -13.99 -3.18 -6.92
N VAL A 395 -13.10 -2.87 -7.86
CA VAL A 395 -11.94 -3.70 -8.23
C VAL A 395 -10.70 -2.88 -7.89
N THR A 396 -9.75 -3.48 -7.18
CA THR A 396 -8.56 -2.76 -6.69
C THR A 396 -7.30 -3.47 -7.15
N LEU A 397 -6.39 -2.70 -7.74
CA LEU A 397 -5.01 -3.10 -8.00
C LEU A 397 -4.15 -2.39 -6.95
N ASP A 398 -3.50 -3.16 -6.08
CA ASP A 398 -2.78 -2.71 -4.88
C ASP A 398 -1.32 -3.18 -4.98
N ASN A 399 -0.36 -2.29 -5.23
CA ASN A 399 1.04 -2.67 -5.51
C ASN A 399 1.14 -3.71 -6.66
N VAL A 400 0.55 -3.40 -7.82
CA VAL A 400 0.53 -4.27 -9.01
C VAL A 400 1.31 -3.62 -10.15
N ASP A 401 2.36 -4.29 -10.62
CA ASP A 401 3.13 -3.91 -11.79
C ASP A 401 2.57 -4.57 -13.06
N VAL A 402 2.19 -3.76 -14.04
CA VAL A 402 1.65 -4.19 -15.33
C VAL A 402 2.62 -3.81 -16.43
N LEU A 403 3.33 -4.80 -16.98
CA LEU A 403 4.28 -4.61 -18.07
C LEU A 403 3.60 -4.89 -19.41
N ILE A 404 3.53 -3.91 -20.31
CA ILE A 404 3.01 -4.09 -21.67
C ILE A 404 4.06 -3.87 -22.74
N LYS A 405 3.83 -4.47 -23.90
CA LYS A 405 4.59 -4.19 -25.11
C LYS A 405 4.01 -2.98 -25.83
N GLY A 406 4.87 -2.02 -26.12
CA GLY A 406 4.54 -0.77 -26.82
C GLY A 406 4.78 -0.80 -28.32
N ASP A 407 4.92 -1.98 -28.95
CA ASP A 407 5.17 -2.14 -30.40
C ASP A 407 3.94 -2.64 -31.20
N LYS A 408 2.75 -2.60 -30.57
CA LYS A 408 1.48 -3.13 -31.06
C LYS A 408 0.40 -2.06 -31.18
N ASP A 409 -0.53 -2.29 -32.10
CA ASP A 409 -1.66 -1.39 -32.38
C ASP A 409 -2.79 -1.56 -31.36
N TYR A 410 -3.30 -0.42 -30.90
CA TYR A 410 -4.46 -0.28 -30.03
C TYR A 410 -4.39 -1.06 -28.70
N THR A 411 -3.19 -1.37 -28.22
CA THR A 411 -2.93 -2.07 -26.96
C THR A 411 -3.38 -1.26 -25.75
N ALA A 412 -3.96 -1.93 -24.75
CA ALA A 412 -4.25 -1.36 -23.45
C ALA A 412 -3.57 -2.14 -22.32
N GLY A 413 -2.89 -1.45 -21.40
CA GLY A 413 -2.44 -2.04 -20.14
C GLY A 413 -3.63 -2.48 -19.31
N ILE A 414 -4.47 -1.54 -18.90
CA ILE A 414 -5.71 -1.81 -18.20
C ILE A 414 -6.87 -1.22 -19.01
N ARG A 415 -7.89 -2.02 -19.32
CA ARG A 415 -9.13 -1.59 -19.98
C ARG A 415 -10.31 -1.83 -19.06
N HIS A 416 -11.03 -0.78 -18.69
CA HIS A 416 -12.21 -0.84 -17.83
C HIS A 416 -13.49 -0.59 -18.63
N VAL A 417 -14.33 -1.63 -18.73
CA VAL A 417 -15.66 -1.58 -19.37
C VAL A 417 -16.82 -1.90 -18.41
N GLY A 418 -16.49 -2.27 -17.17
CA GLY A 418 -17.45 -2.57 -16.10
C GLY A 418 -18.46 -1.46 -15.83
N THR A 419 -19.74 -1.80 -15.70
CA THR A 419 -20.84 -0.85 -15.45
C THR A 419 -21.08 -0.65 -13.97
N SER A 420 -21.27 0.60 -13.53
CA SER A 420 -21.38 0.95 -12.09
C SER A 420 -20.20 0.49 -11.23
N THR A 421 -19.04 0.30 -11.84
CA THR A 421 -17.83 -0.22 -11.19
C THR A 421 -16.79 0.86 -10.99
N ILE A 422 -16.07 0.78 -9.87
CA ILE A 422 -14.90 1.60 -9.55
C ILE A 422 -13.66 0.74 -9.71
N LEU A 423 -12.81 1.08 -10.68
CA LEU A 423 -11.44 0.56 -10.75
C LEU A 423 -10.53 1.48 -9.92
N ARG A 424 -9.93 0.97 -8.86
CA ARG A 424 -8.93 1.66 -8.04
C ARG A 424 -7.54 1.12 -8.34
N VAL A 425 -6.58 2.01 -8.61
CA VAL A 425 -5.17 1.67 -8.85
C VAL A 425 -4.33 2.44 -7.83
N ILE A 426 -3.72 1.72 -6.89
CA ILE A 426 -3.16 2.31 -5.65
C ILE A 426 -1.81 1.72 -5.22
N ASN A 427 -1.22 2.34 -4.20
CA ASN A 427 -0.09 1.82 -3.42
C ASN A 427 1.12 1.38 -4.26
N GLY A 428 1.59 2.23 -5.17
CA GLY A 428 2.77 1.91 -5.98
C GLY A 428 2.49 1.09 -7.24
N SER A 429 1.23 0.72 -7.52
CA SER A 429 0.88 0.03 -8.77
C SER A 429 1.38 0.79 -10.00
N SER A 430 2.06 0.10 -10.90
CA SER A 430 2.65 0.70 -12.10
C SER A 430 2.07 0.12 -13.38
N VAL A 431 1.91 0.94 -14.42
CA VAL A 431 1.64 0.46 -15.78
C VAL A 431 2.74 0.96 -16.70
N VAL A 432 3.66 0.06 -17.06
CA VAL A 432 4.88 0.39 -17.82
C VAL A 432 4.81 -0.23 -19.20
N ALA A 433 4.97 0.59 -20.24
CA ALA A 433 5.15 0.11 -21.60
C ALA A 433 6.64 -0.02 -21.97
N THR A 434 6.97 -1.05 -22.74
CA THR A 434 8.35 -1.37 -23.15
C THR A 434 8.49 -1.51 -24.67
N GLY A 435 9.71 -1.35 -25.18
CA GLY A 435 10.04 -1.63 -26.58
C GLY A 435 10.14 -0.42 -27.51
N GLN A 436 10.83 -0.61 -28.63
CA GLN A 436 10.80 0.31 -29.76
C GLN A 436 9.49 0.08 -30.52
N GLY A 437 8.78 1.14 -30.92
CA GLY A 437 7.58 0.96 -31.74
C GLY A 437 7.87 0.28 -33.07
N SER A 438 6.91 -0.46 -33.61
CA SER A 438 6.94 -0.93 -35.00
C SER A 438 6.34 0.13 -35.92
N SER A 439 6.63 0.07 -37.22
CA SER A 439 6.23 1.12 -38.20
C SER A 439 4.74 1.20 -38.55
N GLY A 440 3.87 0.56 -37.76
CA GLY A 440 2.40 0.69 -37.82
C GLY A 440 1.77 1.32 -36.57
N ASN A 441 2.55 1.43 -35.48
CA ASN A 441 2.14 1.70 -34.11
C ASN A 441 1.05 2.79 -33.93
N GLN A 442 -0.18 2.36 -33.64
CA GLN A 442 -1.28 3.27 -33.38
C GLN A 442 -1.90 3.12 -31.98
N GLY A 443 -1.72 4.13 -31.13
CA GLY A 443 -2.62 4.40 -30.00
C GLY A 443 -2.54 3.42 -28.84
N VAL A 444 -1.34 3.17 -28.32
CA VAL A 444 -1.13 2.44 -27.05
C VAL A 444 -1.68 3.27 -25.89
N VAL A 445 -2.38 2.61 -24.97
CA VAL A 445 -2.90 3.23 -23.74
C VAL A 445 -2.43 2.49 -22.49
N GLY A 446 -1.99 3.23 -21.49
CA GLY A 446 -1.69 2.65 -20.17
C GLY A 446 -2.97 2.19 -19.48
N ILE A 447 -3.85 3.15 -19.15
CA ILE A 447 -5.15 2.92 -18.51
C ILE A 447 -6.26 3.53 -19.37
N LEU A 448 -7.19 2.69 -19.84
CA LEU A 448 -8.34 3.06 -20.64
C LEU A 448 -9.63 2.85 -19.85
N GLU A 449 -10.33 3.92 -19.52
CA GLU A 449 -11.74 3.85 -19.17
C GLU A 449 -12.58 3.87 -20.47
N ASN A 450 -13.44 2.88 -20.63
CA ASN A 450 -14.36 2.77 -21.76
C ASN A 450 -15.73 2.23 -21.28
N SER A 451 -16.24 2.84 -20.21
CA SER A 451 -17.51 2.49 -19.57
C SER A 451 -18.40 3.72 -19.42
N ASP A 452 -19.66 3.63 -19.83
CA ASP A 452 -20.61 4.72 -19.67
C ASP A 452 -21.02 4.96 -18.20
N LEU A 453 -20.90 3.95 -17.33
CA LEU A 453 -21.41 3.98 -15.94
C LEU A 453 -20.35 3.68 -14.88
N GLY A 454 -19.14 3.29 -15.28
CA GLY A 454 -18.00 3.10 -14.38
C GLY A 454 -17.33 4.42 -13.96
N SER A 455 -16.24 4.27 -13.23
CA SER A 455 -15.24 5.30 -12.94
C SER A 455 -13.87 4.68 -12.67
N VAL A 456 -12.80 5.44 -12.93
CA VAL A 456 -11.42 5.08 -12.57
C VAL A 456 -10.90 6.04 -11.50
N GLU A 457 -10.25 5.49 -10.48
CA GLU A 457 -9.54 6.21 -9.42
C GLU A 457 -8.08 5.73 -9.38
N ILE A 458 -7.15 6.61 -9.72
CA ILE A 458 -5.71 6.38 -9.59
C ILE A 458 -5.25 7.25 -8.41
N GLU A 459 -4.76 6.63 -7.35
CA GLU A 459 -4.49 7.31 -6.08
C GLU A 459 -3.17 6.84 -5.45
N GLY A 460 -2.48 7.78 -4.80
CA GLY A 460 -1.36 7.48 -3.89
C GLY A 460 0.03 7.66 -4.51
N PRO A 461 1.04 7.89 -3.66
CA PRO A 461 2.43 8.05 -4.08
C PRO A 461 2.95 6.77 -4.74
N ASN A 462 3.92 6.94 -5.63
CA ASN A 462 4.58 5.88 -6.42
C ASN A 462 3.66 5.12 -7.39
N THR A 463 2.33 5.30 -7.35
CA THR A 463 1.43 4.80 -8.38
C THR A 463 1.79 5.46 -9.71
N GLU A 464 2.24 4.68 -10.70
CA GLU A 464 2.87 5.18 -11.92
C GLU A 464 2.14 4.72 -13.19
N VAL A 465 2.06 5.60 -14.20
CA VAL A 465 1.74 5.21 -15.58
C VAL A 465 2.82 5.73 -16.52
N ASN A 466 3.57 4.83 -17.12
CA ASN A 466 4.81 5.11 -17.83
C ASN A 466 4.79 4.58 -19.27
N LEU A 467 4.55 5.49 -20.21
CA LEU A 467 4.66 5.22 -21.64
C LEU A 467 5.95 5.80 -22.26
N SER A 468 6.90 6.21 -21.41
CA SER A 468 8.08 6.95 -21.87
C SER A 468 9.07 6.14 -22.71
N ALA A 469 9.12 4.81 -22.52
CA ALA A 469 9.97 3.95 -23.33
C ALA A 469 9.47 3.77 -24.78
N ILE A 470 8.17 4.00 -25.04
CA ILE A 470 7.59 3.82 -26.38
C ILE A 470 8.14 4.88 -27.34
N ARG A 471 8.95 4.43 -28.30
CA ARG A 471 9.41 5.28 -29.41
C ARG A 471 8.40 5.24 -30.57
N PRO A 472 8.01 6.40 -31.13
CA PRO A 472 7.07 6.45 -32.26
C PRO A 472 7.71 5.91 -33.54
N VAL A 473 6.94 5.22 -34.38
CA VAL A 473 7.33 4.96 -35.77
C VAL A 473 6.11 5.11 -36.69
N ALA A 474 5.91 6.35 -37.18
CA ALA A 474 4.96 6.77 -38.22
C ALA A 474 3.44 6.53 -38.01
N SER A 475 2.64 7.50 -38.49
CA SER A 475 1.18 7.43 -38.73
C SER A 475 0.21 7.59 -37.55
N GLY A 476 -0.16 8.86 -37.29
CA GLY A 476 -1.56 9.21 -37.01
C GLY A 476 -2.05 9.21 -35.55
N ALA A 477 -1.88 8.12 -34.81
CA ALA A 477 -2.50 8.00 -33.48
C ALA A 477 -1.55 8.43 -32.33
N ARG A 478 -2.10 9.12 -31.33
CA ARG A 478 -1.36 9.49 -30.10
C ARG A 478 -1.47 8.37 -29.07
N ASN A 479 -0.33 7.97 -28.48
CA ASN A 479 -0.35 7.16 -27.26
C ASN A 479 -0.81 8.02 -26.08
N VAL A 480 -1.55 7.42 -25.14
CA VAL A 480 -2.15 8.12 -23.99
C VAL A 480 -1.89 7.34 -22.71
N ALA A 481 -1.23 7.93 -21.72
CA ALA A 481 -0.98 7.22 -20.46
C ALA A 481 -2.31 6.85 -19.78
N ILE A 482 -3.21 7.82 -19.59
CA ILE A 482 -4.53 7.63 -18.98
C ILE A 482 -5.60 8.26 -19.88
N LEU A 483 -6.48 7.44 -20.46
CA LEU A 483 -7.59 7.86 -21.31
C LEU A 483 -8.92 7.61 -20.59
N LEU A 484 -9.53 8.68 -20.09
CA LEU A 484 -10.81 8.62 -19.37
C LEU A 484 -11.96 8.94 -20.32
N ARG A 485 -12.90 8.01 -20.48
CA ARG A 485 -14.12 8.14 -21.28
C ARG A 485 -15.32 7.59 -20.50
N GLY A 486 -16.50 8.08 -20.84
CA GLY A 486 -17.78 7.64 -20.31
C GLY A 486 -18.81 8.75 -20.44
N ASN A 487 -20.03 8.52 -19.94
CA ASN A 487 -21.10 9.52 -19.91
C ASN A 487 -21.76 9.62 -18.51
N SER A 488 -21.06 9.14 -17.47
CA SER A 488 -21.54 9.16 -16.08
C SER A 488 -21.07 10.40 -15.31
N PHE A 489 -21.97 10.91 -14.45
CA PHE A 489 -21.67 11.91 -13.43
C PHE A 489 -20.74 11.40 -12.29
N ARG A 490 -20.20 10.18 -12.37
CA ARG A 490 -19.24 9.68 -11.38
C ARG A 490 -17.92 10.45 -11.50
N THR A 491 -17.41 10.92 -10.37
CA THR A 491 -16.08 11.53 -10.29
C THR A 491 -15.01 10.49 -10.63
N ARG A 492 -14.04 10.87 -11.47
CA ARG A 492 -12.80 10.13 -11.69
C ARG A 492 -11.64 10.85 -11.03
N LYS A 493 -10.56 10.13 -10.70
CA LYS A 493 -9.43 10.69 -9.95
C LYS A 493 -8.08 10.27 -10.53
N VAL A 494 -7.14 11.21 -10.53
CA VAL A 494 -5.70 11.01 -10.71
C VAL A 494 -5.01 11.86 -9.65
N ILE A 495 -4.63 11.25 -8.52
CA ILE A 495 -4.22 11.97 -7.31
C ILE A 495 -2.90 11.42 -6.75
N ASN A 496 -1.93 12.32 -6.58
CA ASN A 496 -0.59 12.04 -6.06
C ASN A 496 0.23 11.00 -6.86
N SER A 497 -0.13 10.75 -8.12
CA SER A 497 0.46 9.73 -8.99
C SER A 497 1.59 10.29 -9.87
N GLU A 498 2.42 9.42 -10.46
CA GLU A 498 3.39 9.80 -11.48
C GLU A 498 2.94 9.38 -12.89
N ILE A 499 3.01 10.31 -13.84
CA ILE A 499 2.63 10.09 -15.24
C ILE A 499 3.85 10.42 -16.10
N LYS A 500 4.54 9.38 -16.58
CA LYS A 500 5.73 9.51 -17.44
C LYS A 500 5.34 9.29 -18.91
N VAL A 501 5.61 10.31 -19.74
CA VAL A 501 5.44 10.27 -21.19
C VAL A 501 6.74 10.65 -21.89
N ASN A 502 6.81 10.46 -23.21
CA ASN A 502 7.94 10.86 -24.03
C ASN A 502 7.44 11.59 -25.29
N GLU A 503 8.34 12.17 -26.06
CA GLU A 503 8.01 12.66 -27.39
C GLU A 503 7.70 11.49 -28.33
N ALA A 504 6.49 11.54 -28.85
CA ALA A 504 6.08 10.80 -30.03
C ALA A 504 5.84 11.79 -31.19
N ASN A 505 5.78 11.30 -32.43
CA ASN A 505 5.17 12.06 -33.53
C ASN A 505 3.97 11.25 -34.06
N PRO A 506 2.71 11.63 -33.74
CA PRO A 506 2.31 12.80 -32.93
C PRO A 506 2.58 12.62 -31.43
N GLY A 507 2.74 13.74 -30.70
CA GLY A 507 3.13 13.73 -29.27
C GLY A 507 2.20 12.95 -28.36
N GLN A 508 2.76 12.29 -27.33
CA GLN A 508 1.99 11.52 -26.36
C GLN A 508 1.12 12.43 -25.48
N ILE A 509 0.10 11.85 -24.85
CA ILE A 509 -0.75 12.54 -23.86
C ILE A 509 -0.59 11.84 -22.51
N GLY A 510 -0.45 12.61 -21.42
CA GLY A 510 -0.52 12.08 -20.05
C GLY A 510 -1.94 11.66 -19.72
N VAL A 511 -2.76 12.60 -19.25
CA VAL A 511 -4.20 12.39 -18.99
C VAL A 511 -5.02 13.00 -20.12
N CYS A 512 -5.87 12.20 -20.75
CA CYS A 512 -6.85 12.66 -21.74
C CYS A 512 -8.28 12.45 -21.20
N VAL A 513 -9.00 13.55 -21.05
CA VAL A 513 -10.38 13.58 -20.55
C VAL A 513 -11.32 13.71 -21.74
N GLY A 514 -12.15 12.69 -21.93
CA GLY A 514 -13.20 12.65 -22.95
C GLY A 514 -14.34 13.64 -22.71
N SER A 515 -15.39 13.49 -23.51
CA SER A 515 -16.64 14.24 -23.35
C SER A 515 -17.41 13.83 -22.10
N THR A 516 -18.12 14.78 -21.48
CA THR A 516 -19.21 14.56 -20.52
C THR A 516 -18.84 13.95 -19.15
N ILE A 517 -17.58 14.09 -18.69
CA ILE A 517 -17.11 13.55 -17.40
C ILE A 517 -16.39 14.59 -16.54
N ASN A 518 -16.46 14.42 -15.21
CA ASN A 518 -15.74 15.23 -14.23
C ASN A 518 -14.53 14.45 -13.69
N VAL A 519 -13.34 15.05 -13.76
CA VAL A 519 -12.07 14.42 -13.34
C VAL A 519 -11.32 15.32 -12.37
N THR A 520 -10.89 14.76 -11.25
CA THR A 520 -9.98 15.42 -10.31
C THR A 520 -8.55 15.01 -10.60
N VAL A 521 -7.70 15.99 -10.95
CA VAL A 521 -6.27 15.80 -11.20
C VAL A 521 -5.49 16.71 -10.24
N GLN A 522 -4.91 16.12 -9.19
CA GLN A 522 -4.34 16.86 -8.07
C GLN A 522 -3.02 16.24 -7.56
N GLY A 523 -2.06 17.07 -7.15
CA GLY A 523 -0.81 16.64 -6.52
C GLY A 523 0.08 15.69 -7.35
N SER A 524 -0.23 15.49 -8.63
CA SER A 524 0.39 14.47 -9.48
C SER A 524 1.59 15.03 -10.24
N THR A 525 2.59 14.19 -10.53
CA THR A 525 3.79 14.59 -11.26
C THR A 525 3.73 14.09 -12.70
N PHE A 526 3.76 15.02 -13.64
CA PHE A 526 3.83 14.76 -15.07
C PHE A 526 5.27 14.98 -15.54
N THR A 527 5.89 13.94 -16.10
CA THR A 527 7.27 14.01 -16.59
C THR A 527 7.31 13.68 -18.08
N ASN A 528 7.85 14.59 -18.89
CA ASN A 528 8.18 14.34 -20.28
C ASN A 528 9.67 13.97 -20.41
N SER A 529 9.98 12.78 -20.89
CA SER A 529 11.34 12.24 -20.94
C SER A 529 12.22 12.79 -22.07
N SER A 530 11.62 13.39 -23.12
CA SER A 530 12.34 14.17 -24.14
C SER A 530 11.73 15.58 -24.26
N PRO A 531 12.48 16.65 -23.97
CA PRO A 531 11.93 18.01 -23.99
C PRO A 531 11.82 18.56 -25.42
N GLY A 532 10.62 18.53 -25.99
CA GLY A 532 10.28 19.15 -27.26
C GLY A 532 8.77 19.32 -27.46
N ARG A 533 8.39 19.97 -28.56
CA ARG A 533 7.03 20.51 -28.75
C ARG A 533 6.14 19.51 -29.46
N ASN A 534 5.37 18.70 -28.72
CA ASN A 534 4.04 18.19 -29.15
C ASN A 534 3.28 17.33 -28.12
N SER A 535 3.96 16.78 -27.12
CA SER A 535 3.31 16.03 -26.03
C SER A 535 2.49 16.96 -25.12
N ILE A 536 1.43 16.43 -24.50
CA ILE A 536 0.47 17.19 -23.66
C ILE A 536 0.36 16.49 -22.31
N ALA A 537 0.50 17.20 -21.19
CA ALA A 537 0.38 16.58 -19.87
C ALA A 537 -1.09 16.27 -19.55
N ILE A 538 -1.98 17.26 -19.65
CA ILE A 538 -3.42 17.11 -19.43
C ILE A 538 -4.18 17.70 -20.62
N CYS A 539 -5.08 16.91 -21.21
CA CYS A 539 -5.86 17.23 -22.40
C CYS A 539 -7.35 17.09 -22.08
N GLN A 540 -8.14 18.17 -22.17
CA GLN A 540 -9.58 18.17 -21.90
C GLN A 540 -10.40 18.43 -23.17
N ARG A 541 -11.31 17.51 -23.50
CA ARG A 541 -12.30 17.69 -24.57
C ARG A 541 -13.48 18.56 -24.09
N THR A 542 -14.17 19.18 -25.04
CA THR A 542 -15.09 20.33 -24.88
C THR A 542 -16.18 20.22 -23.81
N THR A 543 -16.67 19.01 -23.48
CA THR A 543 -17.82 18.81 -22.58
C THR A 543 -17.48 18.10 -21.26
N GLY A 544 -16.22 17.73 -21.05
CA GLY A 544 -15.73 17.27 -19.73
C GLY A 544 -15.26 18.45 -18.87
N SER A 545 -15.00 18.21 -17.59
CA SER A 545 -14.33 19.16 -16.69
C SER A 545 -13.16 18.51 -15.95
N VAL A 546 -12.08 19.27 -15.78
CA VAL A 546 -10.96 18.95 -14.88
C VAL A 546 -11.04 19.92 -13.70
N SER A 547 -11.17 19.41 -12.47
CA SER A 547 -11.39 20.25 -11.27
C SER A 547 -10.76 19.63 -10.01
N PRO A 548 -10.06 20.41 -9.16
CA PRO A 548 -9.74 21.84 -9.31
C PRO A 548 -8.82 22.13 -10.50
N ASP A 549 -8.58 23.40 -10.81
CA ASP A 549 -7.73 23.82 -11.94
C ASP A 549 -6.38 23.06 -11.92
N PRO A 550 -6.07 22.28 -12.97
CA PRO A 550 -4.91 21.40 -12.97
C PRO A 550 -3.57 22.14 -12.92
N LEU A 551 -3.53 23.44 -13.22
CA LEU A 551 -2.31 24.25 -13.14
C LEU A 551 -2.05 24.79 -11.72
N SER A 552 -3.07 24.88 -10.87
CA SER A 552 -2.96 25.37 -9.48
C SER A 552 -3.21 24.28 -8.41
N SER A 553 -3.67 23.09 -8.80
CA SER A 553 -3.96 21.95 -7.90
C SER A 553 -2.73 21.19 -7.36
N GLY A 554 -1.56 21.83 -7.31
CA GLY A 554 -0.32 21.23 -6.80
C GLY A 554 0.32 20.18 -7.72
N ASN A 555 -0.15 20.04 -8.97
CA ASN A 555 0.50 19.19 -9.97
C ASN A 555 1.89 19.75 -10.35
N ARG A 556 2.83 18.85 -10.65
CA ARG A 556 4.18 19.18 -11.12
C ARG A 556 4.31 18.82 -12.60
N PHE A 557 4.92 19.69 -13.40
CA PHE A 557 5.06 19.51 -14.85
C PHE A 557 6.54 19.64 -15.26
N ASN A 558 7.23 18.50 -15.33
CA ASN A 558 8.63 18.43 -15.70
C ASN A 558 8.76 18.32 -17.24
N ASN A 559 9.59 19.18 -17.84
CA ASN A 559 9.91 19.17 -19.28
C ASN A 559 8.72 19.37 -20.26
N PHE A 560 7.63 19.99 -19.80
CA PHE A 560 6.54 20.44 -20.68
C PHE A 560 6.76 21.90 -21.11
N SER A 561 6.51 22.20 -22.38
CA SER A 561 6.63 23.56 -22.91
C SER A 561 5.52 24.47 -22.39
N THR A 562 5.87 25.72 -22.07
CA THR A 562 4.92 26.80 -21.75
C THR A 562 4.51 27.61 -22.99
N SER A 563 5.05 27.33 -24.18
CA SER A 563 4.79 28.11 -25.40
C SER A 563 4.66 27.25 -26.68
N PRO A 564 3.43 27.04 -27.19
CA PRO A 564 2.15 27.21 -26.48
C PRO A 564 2.08 26.26 -25.27
N ASP A 565 1.29 26.60 -24.24
CA ASP A 565 1.25 25.79 -23.01
C ASP A 565 0.78 24.36 -23.29
N LYS A 566 1.61 23.38 -22.92
CA LYS A 566 1.35 21.94 -23.07
C LYS A 566 1.03 21.23 -21.76
N ARG A 567 1.00 21.96 -20.64
CA ARG A 567 0.67 21.41 -19.32
C ARG A 567 -0.83 21.13 -19.20
N PHE A 568 -1.65 22.05 -19.69
CA PHE A 568 -3.10 21.88 -19.78
C PHE A 568 -3.61 22.44 -21.11
N VAL A 569 -4.25 21.60 -21.92
CA VAL A 569 -4.75 21.93 -23.25
C VAL A 569 -6.23 21.57 -23.35
N THR A 570 -7.06 22.50 -23.79
CA THR A 570 -8.49 22.31 -24.03
C THR A 570 -8.79 22.17 -25.52
N PHE A 571 -10.01 21.75 -25.87
CA PHE A 571 -10.51 21.75 -27.25
C PHE A 571 -10.52 23.19 -27.84
N PRO A 572 -10.15 23.42 -29.12
CA PRO A 572 -9.90 22.42 -30.17
C PRO A 572 -8.48 21.83 -30.21
N ASP A 573 -7.52 22.44 -29.51
CA ASP A 573 -6.11 22.01 -29.56
C ASP A 573 -5.86 20.66 -28.88
N CYS A 574 -6.78 20.22 -28.01
CA CYS A 574 -6.82 18.88 -27.45
C CYS A 574 -7.50 17.87 -28.40
N SER A 575 -6.70 16.96 -28.96
CA SER A 575 -7.16 15.82 -29.78
C SER A 575 -6.95 14.48 -29.07
N CYS A 576 -7.83 14.13 -28.13
CA CYS A 576 -7.91 12.74 -27.62
C CYS A 576 -8.31 11.79 -28.76
N PRO A 577 -7.71 10.58 -28.85
CA PRO A 577 -8.08 9.59 -29.86
C PRO A 577 -9.58 9.24 -29.83
N SER A 578 -10.17 9.04 -31.00
CA SER A 578 -11.54 8.51 -31.17
C SER A 578 -11.61 7.01 -30.87
N SER A 579 -12.84 6.49 -30.75
CA SER A 579 -13.14 5.05 -30.77
C SER A 579 -13.41 4.53 -32.18
N SER A 580 -13.68 5.41 -33.13
CA SER A 580 -13.83 5.19 -34.58
C SER A 580 -12.52 5.39 -35.32
#